data_AF-A0A1I6IK95-F1
#
_entry.id   AF-A0A1I6IK95-F1
#
_cell.length_a   1.000
_cell.length_b   1.000
_cell.length_c   1.000
_cell.angle_alpha   90.00
_cell.angle_beta   90.00
_cell.angle_gamma   90.00
#
_symmetry.space_group_name_H-M   'P 1'
#
loop_
_entity.id
_entity.type
_entity.pdbx_description
1 polymer ?
#
loop_
_entity_poly.entity_id
_entity_poly.type
_entity_poly.pdbx_seq_one_letter_code
_entity_poly.pdbx_strand_id
1 'polypeptide(L)'
;MSKPPGDYQPSRREVLRPAEYVGGAAIAAIFVGVITLGVTRDLVLAAIGTGGVFIIVLVVLALLAMTIKPDAAESAELDDDAAARAERDGDAPTGDAPGTPEAPRAH
;
A
#
# COMPACT_ATOMS: atom_id res chain seq x y z
N MET A 1 -14.58 23.44 -18.25
CA MET A 1 -13.11 23.34 -18.03
C MET A 1 -12.87 22.18 -17.09
N SER A 2 -12.56 21.02 -17.65
CA SER A 2 -12.32 19.78 -16.91
C SER A 2 -10.88 19.78 -16.41
N LYS A 3 -10.67 19.67 -15.10
CA LYS A 3 -9.35 19.59 -14.49
C LYS A 3 -8.77 18.18 -14.81
N PRO A 4 -7.53 18.05 -15.28
CA PRO A 4 -6.90 16.76 -15.49
C PRO A 4 -6.83 15.99 -14.15
N PRO A 5 -6.87 14.65 -14.15
CA PRO A 5 -6.58 13.87 -12.95
C PRO A 5 -5.19 14.29 -12.47
N GLY A 6 -5.10 14.87 -11.27
CA GLY A 6 -3.81 15.23 -10.72
C GLY A 6 -3.07 13.95 -10.38
N ASP A 7 -1.93 13.69 -11.03
CA ASP A 7 -1.04 12.60 -10.67
C ASP A 7 -0.67 12.75 -9.18
N TYR A 8 -1.21 11.87 -8.33
CA TYR A 8 -0.84 11.84 -6.91
C TYR A 8 0.64 11.45 -6.82
N GLN A 9 1.48 12.46 -6.65
CA GLN A 9 2.92 12.29 -6.48
C GLN A 9 3.22 12.33 -4.97
N PRO A 10 3.45 11.18 -4.32
CA PRO A 10 3.71 11.15 -2.89
C PRO A 10 4.96 11.96 -2.58
N SER A 11 4.88 12.78 -1.54
CA SER A 11 6.01 13.54 -1.07
C SER A 11 7.11 12.58 -0.62
N ARG A 12 8.37 12.94 -0.82
CA ARG A 12 9.52 12.12 -0.36
C ARG A 12 9.39 11.71 1.11
N ARG A 13 8.78 12.56 1.94
CA ARG A 13 8.53 12.28 3.35
C ARG A 13 7.51 11.15 3.57
N GLU A 14 6.51 11.03 2.71
CA GLU A 14 5.51 9.95 2.78
C GLU A 14 6.14 8.61 2.42
N VAL A 15 6.98 8.59 1.39
CA VAL A 15 7.71 7.38 0.98
C VAL A 15 8.72 6.93 2.03
N LEU A 16 9.23 7.85 2.86
CA LEU A 16 10.21 7.57 3.91
C LEU A 16 9.61 7.14 5.26
N ARG A 17 8.30 7.37 5.53
CA ARG A 17 7.69 6.95 6.80
C ARG A 17 7.92 5.46 7.13
N PRO A 18 7.82 4.50 6.18
CA PRO A 18 8.12 3.10 6.47
C PRO A 18 9.56 2.85 6.91
N ALA A 19 10.51 3.62 6.37
CA ALA A 19 11.93 3.50 6.74
C ALA A 19 12.18 3.95 8.19
N GLU A 20 11.38 4.87 8.73
CA GLU A 20 11.46 5.29 10.13
C GLU A 20 11.16 4.13 11.08
N TYR A 21 10.15 3.30 10.77
CA TYR A 21 9.83 2.11 11.56
C TYR A 21 10.96 1.06 11.53
N VAL A 22 11.57 0.85 10.37
CA VAL A 22 12.73 -0.04 10.23
C VAL A 22 13.92 0.49 11.04
N GLY A 23 14.16 1.80 11.00
CA GLY A 23 15.19 2.46 11.79
C GLY A 23 14.97 2.29 13.30
N GLY A 24 13.74 2.50 13.77
CA GLY A 24 13.37 2.29 15.18
C GLY A 24 13.57 0.83 15.63
N ALA A 25 13.16 -0.14 14.80
CA ALA A 25 13.39 -1.55 15.08
C ALA A 25 14.88 -1.90 15.17
N ALA A 26 15.71 -1.32 14.30
CA ALA A 26 17.15 -1.55 14.31
C ALA A 26 17.80 -1.01 15.59
N ILE A 27 17.40 0.18 16.04
CA ILE A 27 17.88 0.77 17.30
C ILE A 27 17.52 -0.12 18.49
N ALA A 28 16.27 -0.59 18.57
CA ALA A 28 15.82 -1.48 19.64
C ALA A 28 16.60 -2.81 19.64
N ALA A 29 16.79 -3.41 18.46
CA ALA A 29 17.56 -4.64 18.31
C ALA A 29 19.02 -4.47 18.73
N ILE A 30 19.68 -3.39 18.32
CA ILE A 30 21.06 -3.07 18.70
C ILE A 30 21.16 -2.92 20.22
N PHE A 31 20.22 -2.22 20.85
CA PHE A 31 20.20 -2.07 22.31
C PHE A 31 20.17 -3.42 23.02
N VAL A 32 19.27 -4.32 22.60
CA VAL A 32 19.19 -5.67 23.14
C VAL A 32 20.45 -6.48 22.82
N GLY A 33 21.01 -6.31 21.63
CA GLY A 33 22.25 -6.95 21.20
C GLY A 33 23.46 -6.57 22.05
N VAL A 34 23.61 -5.28 22.39
CA VAL A 34 24.68 -4.76 23.25
C VAL A 34 24.54 -5.32 24.66
N ILE A 35 23.33 -5.36 25.22
CA ILE A 35 23.08 -5.98 26.53
C ILE A 35 23.42 -7.47 26.49
N THR A 36 22.94 -8.18 25.47
CA THR A 36 23.19 -9.62 25.30
C THR A 36 24.69 -9.89 25.22
N LEU A 37 25.42 -9.13 24.40
CA LEU A 37 26.87 -9.25 24.28
C LEU A 37 27.60 -8.96 25.60
N GLY A 38 27.15 -7.94 26.35
CA GLY A 38 27.74 -7.59 27.65
C GLY A 38 27.55 -8.68 28.71
N VAL A 39 26.39 -9.33 28.70
CA VAL A 39 26.03 -10.39 29.66
C VAL A 39 26.68 -11.73 29.30
N THR A 40 26.65 -12.12 28.02
CA THR A 40 27.10 -13.45 27.59
C THR A 40 28.57 -13.49 27.20
N ARG A 41 29.13 -12.34 26.76
CA ARG A 41 30.43 -12.24 26.09
C ARG A 41 30.60 -13.17 24.89
N ASP A 42 29.50 -13.63 24.30
CA ASP A 42 29.48 -14.50 23.11
C ASP A 42 28.92 -13.72 21.92
N LEU A 43 29.77 -13.51 20.90
CA LEU A 43 29.43 -12.78 19.68
C LEU A 43 28.38 -13.49 18.82
N VAL A 44 28.43 -14.83 18.75
CA VAL A 44 27.49 -15.61 17.92
C VAL A 44 26.10 -15.53 18.54
N LEU A 45 26.02 -15.74 19.85
CA LEU A 45 24.75 -15.66 20.57
C LEU A 45 24.17 -14.24 20.53
N ALA A 46 25.02 -13.21 20.68
CA ALA A 46 24.59 -11.82 20.56
C ALA A 46 24.09 -11.48 19.14
N ALA A 47 24.79 -11.93 18.08
CA ALA A 47 24.38 -11.67 16.71
C ALA A 47 23.04 -12.33 16.36
N ILE A 48 22.87 -13.60 16.74
CA ILE A 48 21.60 -14.33 16.53
C ILE A 48 20.48 -13.68 17.35
N GLY A 49 20.73 -13.33 18.61
CA GLY A 49 19.74 -12.66 19.47
C GLY A 49 19.32 -11.30 18.93
N THR A 50 20.29 -10.49 18.49
CA THR A 50 20.04 -9.18 17.85
C THR A 50 19.18 -9.34 16.60
N GLY A 51 19.55 -10.27 15.72
CA GLY A 51 18.80 -10.56 14.50
C GLY A 51 17.38 -11.06 14.81
N GLY A 52 17.23 -11.98 15.76
CA GLY A 52 15.93 -12.50 16.17
C GLY A 52 15.00 -11.42 16.72
N VAL A 53 15.50 -10.58 17.63
CA VAL A 53 14.73 -9.47 18.21
C VAL A 53 14.36 -8.45 17.13
N PHE A 54 15.26 -8.12 16.21
CA PHE A 54 14.96 -7.22 15.10
C PHE A 54 13.77 -7.71 14.28
N ILE A 55 13.77 -8.98 13.91
CA ILE A 55 12.67 -9.58 13.15
C ILE A 55 11.38 -9.58 13.96
N ILE A 56 11.41 -9.93 15.25
CA ILE A 56 10.23 -9.91 16.11
C ILE A 56 9.61 -8.50 16.16
N VAL A 57 10.43 -7.46 16.33
CA VAL A 57 9.94 -6.08 16.35
C VAL A 57 9.34 -5.68 15.01
N LEU A 58 9.98 -6.03 13.88
CA LEU A 58 9.41 -5.77 12.55
C LEU A 58 8.08 -6.48 12.35
N VAL A 59 7.96 -7.73 12.78
CA VAL A 59 6.70 -8.48 12.71
C VAL A 59 5.63 -7.80 13.54
N VAL A 60 5.93 -7.39 14.78
CA VAL A 60 4.97 -6.66 15.61
C VAL A 60 4.53 -5.36 14.94
N LEU A 61 5.46 -4.55 14.43
CA LEU A 61 5.13 -3.31 13.71
C LEU A 61 4.31 -3.58 12.44
N ALA A 62 4.61 -4.64 11.71
CA ALA A 62 3.85 -5.04 10.53
C ALA A 62 2.42 -5.46 10.90
N LEU A 63 2.25 -6.23 11.99
CA LEU A 63 0.95 -6.63 12.50
C LEU A 63 0.14 -5.41 12.97
N LEU A 64 0.78 -4.44 13.61
CA LEU A 64 0.14 -3.17 13.96
C LEU A 64 -0.26 -2.38 12.72
N ALA A 65 0.62 -2.27 11.72
CA ALA A 65 0.34 -1.58 10.47
C ALA A 65 -0.82 -2.23 9.68
N MET A 66 -0.94 -3.57 9.70
CA MET A 66 -2.05 -4.29 9.09
C MET A 66 -3.39 -4.03 9.80
N THR A 67 -3.36 -3.73 11.11
CA THR A 67 -4.56 -3.51 11.91
C THR A 67 -5.14 -2.10 11.74
N ILE A 68 -4.31 -1.12 11.36
CA ILE A 68 -4.75 0.28 11.20
C ILE A 68 -5.44 0.44 9.83
N LYS A 69 -6.75 0.71 9.83
CA LYS A 69 -7.49 1.10 8.63
C LYS A 69 -7.07 2.51 8.20
N PRO A 70 -6.88 2.82 6.89
CA PRO A 70 -6.68 4.19 6.44
C PRO A 70 -7.85 5.08 6.90
N ASP A 71 -7.54 6.34 7.20
CA ASP A 71 -8.46 7.27 7.84
C ASP A 71 -9.78 7.41 7.05
N ALA A 72 -10.89 7.65 7.75
CA ALA A 72 -12.23 7.64 7.14
C ALA A 72 -12.38 8.64 6.00
N ALA A 73 -11.63 9.75 6.02
CA ALA A 73 -11.59 10.73 4.95
C ALA A 73 -10.93 10.17 3.67
N GLU A 74 -9.79 9.48 3.82
CA GLU A 74 -9.08 8.85 2.70
C GLU A 74 -9.88 7.67 2.13
N SER A 75 -10.62 6.94 2.98
CA SER A 75 -11.51 5.87 2.52
C SER A 75 -12.75 6.40 1.78
N ALA A 76 -13.33 7.52 2.22
CA ALA A 76 -14.51 8.12 1.58
C ALA A 76 -14.20 8.68 0.19
N GLU A 77 -13.03 9.31 0.01
CA GLU A 77 -12.59 9.79 -1.30
C GLU A 77 -12.39 8.63 -2.30
N LEU A 78 -11.87 7.49 -1.85
CA LEU A 78 -11.69 6.29 -2.68
C LEU A 78 -13.03 5.63 -3.06
N ASP A 79 -14.01 5.62 -2.16
CA ASP A 79 -15.35 5.08 -2.42
C ASP A 79 -16.14 5.96 -3.40
N ASP A 80 -16.06 7.29 -3.26
CA ASP A 80 -16.69 8.24 -4.19
C ASP A 80 -16.10 8.12 -5.61
N ASP A 81 -14.78 7.96 -5.72
CA ASP A 81 -14.10 7.71 -7.00
C ASP A 81 -14.50 6.37 -7.63
N ALA A 82 -14.71 5.33 -6.81
CA ALA A 82 -15.16 4.02 -7.28
C ALA A 82 -16.61 4.08 -7.78
N ALA A 83 -17.50 4.78 -7.06
CA ALA A 83 -18.89 5.00 -7.47
C ALA A 83 -18.99 5.81 -8.77
N ALA A 84 -18.21 6.90 -8.89
CA ALA A 84 -18.17 7.73 -10.08
C ALA A 84 -17.62 6.98 -11.32
N ARG A 85 -16.73 6.00 -11.13
CA ARG A 85 -16.26 5.12 -12.22
C ARG A 85 -17.31 4.09 -12.62
N ALA A 86 -18.00 3.48 -11.66
CA ALA A 86 -19.07 2.51 -11.95
C ALA A 86 -20.23 3.15 -12.74
N GLU A 87 -20.53 4.42 -12.49
CA GLU A 87 -21.58 5.17 -13.20
C GLU A 87 -21.17 5.53 -14.63
N ARG A 88 -19.87 5.71 -14.90
CA ARG A 88 -19.34 5.95 -16.26
C ARG A 88 -19.25 4.67 -17.11
N ASP A 89 -18.97 3.54 -16.48
CA ASP A 89 -18.92 2.24 -17.17
C ASP A 89 -20.31 1.62 -17.36
N GLY A 90 -21.31 2.03 -16.55
CA GLY A 90 -22.71 1.64 -16.69
C GLY A 90 -23.46 2.30 -17.86
N ASP A 91 -22.89 3.33 -18.49
CA ASP A 91 -23.44 4.07 -19.64
C ASP A 91 -22.76 3.69 -20.97
N ALA A 92 -22.09 2.54 -21.06
CA ALA A 92 -21.66 2.01 -22.35
C ALA A 92 -22.90 1.84 -23.25
N PRO A 93 -23.01 2.54 -24.39
CA PRO A 93 -24.17 2.40 -25.25
C PRO A 93 -24.16 0.99 -25.81
N THR A 94 -25.11 0.15 -25.41
CA THR A 94 -25.55 -0.99 -26.21
C THR A 94 -26.24 -0.44 -27.46
N GLY A 95 -25.46 0.00 -28.44
CA GLY A 95 -26.00 0.62 -29.65
C GLY A 95 -24.89 0.93 -30.64
N ASP A 96 -24.52 -0.03 -31.47
CA ASP A 96 -25.10 -0.15 -32.81
C ASP A 96 -24.43 -1.35 -33.50
N ALA A 97 -25.22 -2.40 -33.79
CA ALA A 97 -24.76 -3.41 -34.73
C ALA A 97 -24.68 -2.73 -36.10
N PRO A 98 -23.56 -2.80 -36.84
CA PRO A 98 -23.52 -2.20 -38.16
C PRO A 98 -24.60 -2.87 -39.02
N GLY A 99 -25.53 -2.03 -39.48
CA GLY A 99 -26.70 -2.42 -40.24
C GLY A 99 -26.36 -3.40 -41.36
N THR A 100 -27.11 -4.50 -41.40
CA THR A 100 -27.14 -5.41 -42.55
C THR A 100 -27.53 -4.60 -43.79
N PRO A 101 -26.71 -4.57 -44.86
CA PRO A 101 -27.10 -3.85 -46.07
C PRO A 101 -28.33 -4.53 -46.69
N GLU A 102 -29.37 -3.73 -46.84
CA GLU A 102 -30.64 -4.02 -47.48
C GLU A 102 -30.42 -4.58 -48.90
N ALA A 103 -30.90 -5.79 -49.16
CA ALA A 103 -30.88 -6.40 -50.49
C ALA A 103 -31.90 -5.71 -51.41
N PRO A 104 -31.56 -5.41 -52.68
CA PRO A 104 -32.47 -4.72 -53.57
C PRO A 104 -33.61 -5.64 -54.02
N ARG A 105 -34.86 -5.20 -53.80
CA ARG A 105 -36.06 -5.85 -54.37
C ARG A 105 -36.03 -5.73 -55.89
N ALA A 106 -35.93 -6.86 -56.58
CA ALA A 106 -36.18 -6.95 -58.02
C ALA A 106 -37.68 -7.23 -58.27
N HIS A 107 -38.25 -6.47 -59.19
CA HIS A 107 -39.55 -6.73 -59.82
C HIS A 107 -39.44 -7.82 -60.88
#